data_AF-C9QL89-F1
#
_entry.id   AF-C9QL89-F1
#
_cell.length_a   1.000
_cell.length_b   1.000
_cell.length_c   1.000
_cell.angle_alpha   90.00
_cell.angle_beta   90.00
_cell.angle_gamma   90.00
#
_symmetry.space_group_name_H-M   'P 1'
#
loop_
_entity.id
_entity.type
_entity.pdbx_description
1 polymer ?
#
loop_
_entity_poly.entity_id
_entity_poly.type
_entity_poly.pdbx_seq_one_letter_code
_entity_poly.pdbx_strand_id
1 'polypeptide(L)'
;MNIRYLIPILAVVAIHNTVAMAEDEYEYVEPPVANQVSDLTDDDKDGVVNARDICPGTPIGAQVDNDGCGAAIVEEEQRQLRILFANDSYEINPIFSDQIQTMAQFLEKYQSASIQIQGYASKVGDPEYNLELSKKRAHAVEDELLYFEVDPKRVTIVGYGESRLEAEGDDETSHALNRRVTATVVGLTEKVIDEWTIFTIIEK
;
A
#
# COMPACT_ATOMS: atom_id res chain seq x y z
N MET A 1 62.86 -89.20 33.62
CA MET A 1 62.76 -90.49 32.89
C MET A 1 61.49 -90.45 32.05
N ASN A 2 61.55 -90.98 30.82
CA ASN A 2 60.54 -90.99 29.73
C ASN A 2 60.52 -89.70 28.87
N ILE A 3 61.26 -89.52 27.76
CA ILE A 3 61.61 -90.31 26.55
C ILE A 3 60.48 -90.41 25.50
N ARG A 4 60.75 -89.71 24.37
CA ARG A 4 60.38 -89.95 22.93
C ARG A 4 58.94 -89.58 22.51
N TYR A 5 58.67 -89.01 21.33
CA TYR A 5 59.28 -89.19 20.00
C TYR A 5 59.27 -87.90 19.15
N LEU A 6 60.35 -87.69 18.39
CA LEU A 6 60.49 -86.71 17.30
C LEU A 6 60.07 -87.39 15.98
N ILE A 7 59.11 -86.81 15.25
CA ILE A 7 58.77 -87.17 13.86
C ILE A 7 59.12 -85.96 12.98
N PRO A 8 59.98 -86.10 11.95
CA PRO A 8 60.33 -84.99 11.07
C PRO A 8 59.29 -84.92 9.94
N ILE A 9 58.63 -83.76 9.76
CA ILE A 9 57.77 -83.53 8.60
C ILE A 9 58.41 -82.45 7.71
N LEU A 10 58.59 -82.88 6.47
CA LEU A 10 59.09 -82.23 5.28
C LEU A 10 58.54 -80.80 5.08
N ALA A 11 59.44 -79.89 4.71
CA ALA A 11 59.15 -78.51 4.35
C ALA A 11 58.39 -78.40 3.02
N VAL A 12 57.37 -77.55 2.98
CA VAL A 12 56.84 -76.95 1.74
C VAL A 12 56.91 -75.44 1.92
N VAL A 13 57.84 -74.81 1.21
CA VAL A 13 57.95 -73.35 1.15
C VAL A 13 56.89 -72.84 0.18
N ALA A 14 55.80 -72.32 0.73
CA ALA A 14 54.81 -71.57 -0.05
C ALA A 14 55.29 -70.12 -0.17
N ILE A 15 55.67 -69.71 -1.39
CA ILE A 15 55.95 -68.32 -1.73
C ILE A 15 54.62 -67.55 -1.64
N HIS A 16 54.46 -66.75 -0.59
CA HIS A 16 53.31 -65.86 -0.46
C HIS A 16 53.64 -64.56 -1.20
N ASN A 17 53.00 -64.34 -2.35
CA ASN A 17 52.88 -63.01 -2.93
C ASN A 17 51.98 -62.18 -2.00
N THR A 18 52.57 -61.40 -1.10
CA THR A 18 51.83 -60.42 -0.32
C THR A 18 51.52 -59.22 -1.21
N VAL A 19 50.29 -59.15 -1.72
CA VAL A 19 49.74 -57.89 -2.22
C VAL A 19 49.43 -57.06 -0.98
N ALA A 20 50.20 -55.99 -0.73
CA ALA A 20 49.85 -55.00 0.28
C ALA A 20 48.65 -54.20 -0.24
N MET A 21 47.45 -54.58 0.19
CA MET A 21 46.27 -53.72 0.07
C MET A 21 46.39 -52.71 1.21
N ALA A 22 46.87 -51.50 0.92
CA ALA A 22 46.70 -50.39 1.84
C ALA A 22 45.21 -50.00 1.80
N GLU A 23 44.45 -50.39 2.81
CA GLU A 23 43.14 -49.81 3.06
C GLU A 23 43.38 -48.42 3.65
N ASP A 24 43.10 -47.37 2.87
CA ASP A 24 43.06 -46.01 3.41
C ASP A 24 41.84 -45.90 4.35
N GLU A 25 42.06 -46.15 5.64
CA GLU A 25 41.07 -45.94 6.69
C GLU A 25 41.04 -44.44 7.03
N TYR A 26 40.10 -43.71 6.41
CA TYR A 26 39.86 -42.31 6.73
C TYR A 26 39.08 -42.23 8.05
N GLU A 27 39.66 -41.55 9.06
CA GLU A 27 38.97 -41.28 10.33
C GLU A 27 37.70 -40.46 10.06
N TYR A 28 36.54 -41.06 10.34
CA TYR A 28 35.26 -40.41 10.13
C TYR A 28 35.11 -39.25 11.11
N VAL A 29 35.13 -38.02 10.60
CA VAL A 29 34.79 -36.83 11.37
C VAL A 29 33.26 -36.71 11.36
N GLU A 30 32.65 -36.85 12.53
CA GLU A 30 31.21 -36.60 12.66
C GLU A 30 30.90 -35.16 12.21
N PRO A 31 29.87 -34.96 11.35
CA PRO A 31 29.45 -33.63 10.99
C PRO A 31 29.03 -32.86 12.25
N PRO A 32 29.29 -31.55 12.31
CA PRO A 32 28.91 -30.75 13.47
C PRO A 32 27.40 -30.88 13.71
N VAL A 33 27.01 -31.08 14.97
CA VAL A 33 25.61 -31.12 15.38
C VAL A 33 25.01 -29.73 15.14
N ALA A 34 24.04 -29.64 14.23
CA ALA A 34 23.35 -28.40 13.96
C ALA A 34 22.53 -27.98 15.20
N ASN A 35 22.78 -26.77 15.71
CA ASN A 35 21.97 -26.19 16.79
C ASN A 35 20.81 -25.41 16.16
N GLN A 36 19.63 -26.04 16.11
CA GLN A 36 18.40 -25.42 15.58
C GLN A 36 17.68 -24.70 16.74
N VAL A 37 18.14 -23.50 17.09
CA VAL A 37 17.40 -22.61 18.01
C VAL A 37 16.50 -21.72 17.18
N SER A 38 15.51 -22.31 16.52
CA SER A 38 14.49 -21.56 15.80
C SER A 38 13.32 -21.29 16.75
N ASP A 39 12.83 -20.06 16.75
CA ASP A 39 11.63 -19.70 17.47
C ASP A 39 10.40 -20.27 16.73
N LEU A 40 9.89 -21.39 17.23
CA LEU A 40 8.74 -22.09 16.64
C LEU A 40 7.41 -21.62 17.24
N THR A 41 7.42 -20.53 18.01
CA THR A 41 6.18 -19.89 18.45
C THR A 41 5.55 -19.12 17.29
N ASP A 42 4.26 -18.82 17.43
CA ASP A 42 3.45 -18.07 16.47
C ASP A 42 2.75 -16.99 17.30
N ASP A 43 3.35 -15.79 17.32
CA ASP A 43 2.98 -14.72 18.24
C ASP A 43 1.69 -14.00 17.80
N ASP A 44 1.48 -13.83 16.49
CA ASP A 44 0.30 -13.16 15.93
C ASP A 44 -0.83 -14.13 15.53
N LYS A 45 -0.55 -15.44 15.55
CA LYS A 45 -1.50 -16.55 15.38
C LYS A 45 -2.12 -16.61 14.00
N ASP A 46 -1.35 -16.23 12.99
CA ASP A 46 -1.76 -16.27 11.60
C ASP A 46 -1.51 -17.65 10.94
N GLY A 47 -0.83 -18.56 11.65
CA GLY A 47 -0.50 -19.92 11.20
C GLY A 47 0.92 -20.09 10.66
N VAL A 48 1.75 -19.04 10.69
CA VAL A 48 3.16 -19.05 10.33
C VAL A 48 4.03 -18.81 11.58
N VAL A 49 4.94 -19.74 11.87
CA VAL A 49 5.81 -19.58 13.05
C VAL A 49 6.80 -18.43 12.87
N ASN A 50 7.15 -17.75 13.96
CA ASN A 50 8.10 -16.63 14.04
C ASN A 50 9.41 -16.88 13.27
N ALA A 51 9.91 -18.13 13.25
CA ALA A 51 11.12 -18.49 12.50
C ALA A 51 10.98 -18.39 10.97
N ARG A 52 9.76 -18.34 10.43
CA ARG A 52 9.43 -18.22 9.00
C ARG A 52 8.64 -16.96 8.68
N ASP A 53 8.04 -16.34 9.67
CA ASP A 53 7.15 -15.20 9.50
C ASP A 53 7.92 -13.90 9.18
N ILE A 54 7.63 -13.33 8.02
CA ILE A 54 8.17 -12.06 7.54
C ILE A 54 7.33 -10.87 8.07
N CYS A 55 6.08 -11.12 8.43
CA CYS A 55 5.05 -10.14 8.78
C CYS A 55 4.47 -10.44 10.19
N PRO A 56 5.23 -10.21 11.30
CA PRO A 56 4.93 -10.65 12.68
C PRO A 56 3.79 -9.89 13.39
N GLY A 57 2.85 -9.36 12.64
CA GLY A 57 1.69 -8.61 13.13
C GLY A 57 0.54 -8.66 12.14
N THR A 58 0.42 -9.75 11.39
CA THR A 58 -0.66 -9.93 10.44
C THR A 58 -1.99 -10.00 11.20
N PRO A 59 -3.00 -9.21 10.79
CA PRO A 59 -4.28 -9.20 11.49
C PRO A 59 -4.90 -10.60 11.54
N ILE A 60 -5.41 -10.97 12.71
CA ILE A 60 -6.05 -12.28 12.89
C ILE A 60 -7.23 -12.45 11.93
N GLY A 61 -7.26 -13.58 11.22
CA GLY A 61 -8.26 -13.85 10.19
C GLY A 61 -7.96 -13.19 8.84
N ALA A 62 -6.76 -12.64 8.62
CA ALA A 62 -6.31 -12.26 7.30
C ALA A 62 -6.02 -13.49 6.42
N GLN A 63 -6.22 -13.35 5.11
CA GLN A 63 -5.69 -14.29 4.14
C GLN A 63 -4.17 -14.12 4.05
N VAL A 64 -3.44 -15.07 4.63
CA VAL A 64 -1.97 -15.07 4.68
C VAL A 64 -1.36 -15.99 3.63
N ASP A 65 -0.21 -15.61 3.10
CA ASP A 65 0.63 -16.48 2.26
C ASP A 65 1.58 -17.35 3.11
N ASN A 66 2.55 -18.01 2.46
CA ASN A 66 3.49 -18.88 3.17
C ASN A 66 4.50 -18.14 4.04
N ASP A 67 4.66 -16.83 3.81
CA ASP A 67 5.61 -15.97 4.48
C ASP A 67 4.95 -15.21 5.65
N GLY A 68 3.68 -15.49 5.96
CA GLY A 68 2.90 -14.84 7.02
C GLY A 68 2.33 -13.49 6.60
N CYS A 69 2.43 -13.11 5.33
CA CYS A 69 2.00 -11.79 4.89
C CYS A 69 0.58 -11.82 4.33
N GLY A 70 -0.26 -10.92 4.85
CA GLY A 70 -1.64 -10.76 4.40
C GLY A 70 -1.76 -10.09 3.02
N ALA A 71 -2.71 -10.54 2.21
CA ALA A 71 -3.08 -9.82 0.98
C ALA A 71 -3.92 -8.57 1.33
N ALA A 72 -3.67 -7.45 0.65
CA ALA A 72 -4.46 -6.24 0.79
C ALA A 72 -5.04 -5.80 -0.56
N ILE A 73 -6.30 -5.37 -0.57
CA ILE A 73 -6.90 -4.64 -1.68
C ILE A 73 -6.84 -3.14 -1.41
N VAL A 74 -6.61 -2.36 -2.45
CA VAL A 74 -6.75 -0.91 -2.40
C VAL A 74 -8.17 -0.57 -2.81
N GLU A 75 -8.95 -0.03 -1.87
CA GLU A 75 -10.26 0.55 -2.16
C GLU A 75 -10.08 2.02 -2.53
N GLU A 76 -10.65 2.41 -3.68
CA GLU A 76 -10.65 3.79 -4.16
C GLU A 76 -12.05 4.41 -4.01
N GLU A 77 -12.14 5.55 -3.34
CA GLU A 77 -13.35 6.37 -3.30
C GLU A 77 -13.05 7.72 -3.97
N GLN A 78 -13.95 8.21 -4.83
CA GLN A 78 -13.79 9.51 -5.49
C GLN A 78 -14.89 10.47 -5.05
N ARG A 79 -14.51 11.72 -4.77
CA ARG A 79 -15.45 12.82 -4.52
C ARG A 79 -15.15 14.01 -5.40
N GLN A 80 -16.21 14.75 -5.75
CA GLN A 80 -16.14 15.95 -6.58
C GLN A 80 -16.80 17.13 -5.88
N LEU A 81 -16.16 18.28 -5.99
CA LEU A 81 -16.64 19.58 -5.55
C LEU A 81 -16.95 20.43 -6.77
N ARG A 82 -18.13 21.07 -6.82
CA ARG A 82 -18.51 22.00 -7.89
C ARG A 82 -19.39 23.11 -7.32
N ILE A 83 -18.82 24.30 -7.21
CA ILE A 83 -19.46 25.48 -6.62
C ILE A 83 -19.65 26.53 -7.70
N LEU A 84 -20.86 27.06 -7.84
CA LEU A 84 -21.17 28.13 -8.78
C LEU A 84 -21.20 29.49 -8.08
N PHE A 85 -20.81 30.52 -8.81
CA PHE A 85 -20.71 31.89 -8.30
C PHE A 85 -21.59 32.86 -9.08
N ALA A 86 -22.08 33.87 -8.36
CA ALA A 86 -22.75 35.01 -8.98
C ALA A 86 -21.78 35.80 -9.86
N ASN A 87 -22.34 36.65 -10.73
CA ASN A 87 -21.53 37.54 -11.55
C ASN A 87 -20.67 38.45 -10.66
N ASP A 88 -19.42 38.62 -11.05
CA ASP A 88 -18.44 39.47 -10.35
C ASP A 88 -18.30 39.21 -8.83
N SER A 89 -18.57 37.98 -8.39
CA SER A 89 -18.52 37.60 -6.98
C SER A 89 -17.63 36.38 -6.74
N TYR A 90 -17.04 36.35 -5.55
CA TYR A 90 -16.34 35.21 -4.95
C TYR A 90 -17.00 34.77 -3.63
N GLU A 91 -18.17 35.32 -3.30
CA GLU A 91 -18.95 34.89 -2.14
C GLU A 91 -19.58 33.51 -2.41
N ILE A 92 -19.39 32.59 -1.48
CA ILE A 92 -19.96 31.25 -1.56
C ILE A 92 -21.42 31.33 -1.12
N ASN A 93 -22.32 30.84 -1.98
CA ASN A 93 -23.71 30.69 -1.60
C ASN A 93 -23.85 29.58 -0.53
N PRO A 94 -24.55 29.83 0.60
CA PRO A 94 -24.71 28.84 1.68
C PRO A 94 -25.29 27.48 1.25
N ILE A 95 -25.94 27.40 0.08
CA ILE A 95 -26.39 26.13 -0.49
C ILE A 95 -25.24 25.13 -0.72
N PHE A 96 -24.00 25.61 -0.89
CA PHE A 96 -22.82 24.78 -1.10
C PHE A 96 -22.11 24.37 0.19
N SER A 97 -22.52 24.88 1.37
CA SER A 97 -21.83 24.60 2.64
C SER A 97 -21.78 23.10 2.96
N ASP A 98 -22.87 22.37 2.71
CA ASP A 98 -22.92 20.91 2.93
C ASP A 98 -21.94 20.15 2.01
N GLN A 99 -21.78 20.62 0.77
CA GLN A 99 -20.84 20.02 -0.18
C GLN A 99 -19.38 20.24 0.26
N ILE A 100 -19.06 21.43 0.78
CA ILE A 100 -17.72 21.73 1.29
C ILE A 100 -17.44 20.92 2.55
N GLN A 101 -18.41 20.86 3.48
CA GLN A 101 -18.29 20.05 4.70
C GLN A 101 -18.09 18.57 4.38
N THR A 102 -18.85 18.03 3.44
CA THR A 102 -18.71 16.63 2.98
C THR A 102 -17.32 16.39 2.38
N MET A 103 -16.78 17.34 1.61
CA MET A 103 -15.43 17.25 1.08
C MET A 103 -14.36 17.31 2.20
N ALA A 104 -14.55 18.17 3.21
CA ALA A 104 -13.65 18.24 4.36
C ALA A 104 -13.63 16.92 5.15
N GLN A 105 -14.80 16.33 5.43
CA GLN A 105 -14.93 15.01 6.06
C GLN A 105 -14.27 13.91 5.22
N PHE A 106 -14.37 14.00 3.89
CA PHE A 106 -13.69 13.08 2.99
C PHE A 106 -12.15 13.20 3.12
N LEU A 107 -11.62 14.42 3.17
CA LEU A 107 -10.19 14.67 3.39
C LEU A 107 -9.73 14.25 4.79
N GLU A 108 -10.59 14.34 5.80
CA GLU A 108 -10.33 13.84 7.16
C GLU A 108 -10.23 12.30 7.18
N LYS A 109 -11.19 11.62 6.54
CA LYS A 109 -11.18 10.15 6.38
C LYS A 109 -9.93 9.65 5.67
N TYR A 110 -9.52 10.34 4.60
CA TYR A 110 -8.38 9.97 3.78
C TYR A 110 -7.20 10.92 3.99
N GLN A 111 -6.49 10.78 5.11
CA GLN A 111 -5.36 11.65 5.51
C GLN A 111 -4.24 11.77 4.45
N SER A 112 -4.06 10.75 3.61
CA SER A 112 -3.07 10.75 2.52
C SER A 112 -3.51 11.54 1.28
N ALA A 113 -4.81 11.82 1.12
CA ALA A 113 -5.34 12.54 -0.03
C ALA A 113 -4.96 14.03 0.01
N SER A 114 -4.86 14.68 -1.14
CA SER A 114 -4.68 16.14 -1.24
C SER A 114 -5.69 16.69 -2.25
N ILE A 115 -6.04 17.97 -2.12
CA ILE A 115 -7.04 18.63 -2.95
C ILE A 115 -6.42 19.77 -3.76
N GLN A 116 -6.68 19.76 -5.06
CA GLN A 116 -6.42 20.91 -5.93
C GLN A 116 -7.75 21.60 -6.27
N ILE A 117 -7.89 22.83 -5.81
CA ILE A 117 -9.05 23.68 -6.04
C ILE A 117 -8.80 24.51 -7.29
N GLN A 118 -9.68 24.37 -8.28
CA GLN A 118 -9.55 25.02 -9.57
C GLN A 118 -10.65 26.07 -9.72
N GLY A 119 -10.27 27.34 -9.81
CA GLY A 119 -11.18 28.46 -10.02
C GLY A 119 -11.29 28.86 -11.48
N TYR A 120 -12.50 29.25 -11.88
CA TYR A 120 -12.84 29.66 -13.25
C TYR A 120 -13.67 30.95 -13.27
N ALA A 121 -13.64 31.64 -14.40
CA ALA A 121 -14.44 32.81 -14.70
C ALA A 121 -15.13 32.69 -16.06
N SER A 122 -16.14 33.54 -16.29
CA SER A 122 -16.76 33.68 -17.61
C SER A 122 -15.82 34.42 -18.56
N LYS A 123 -15.99 34.19 -19.87
CA LYS A 123 -15.27 34.89 -20.95
C LYS A 123 -15.56 36.39 -21.04
N VAL A 124 -16.58 36.89 -20.34
CA VAL A 124 -16.92 38.32 -20.33
C VAL A 124 -16.01 39.05 -19.33
N GLY A 125 -15.35 40.11 -19.79
CA GLY A 125 -14.51 40.96 -18.95
C GLY A 125 -13.06 41.00 -19.41
N ASP A 126 -12.21 41.59 -18.58
CA ASP A 126 -10.76 41.63 -18.80
C ASP A 126 -10.12 40.29 -18.38
N PRO A 127 -9.23 39.70 -19.20
CA PRO A 127 -8.61 38.41 -18.88
C PRO A 127 -7.79 38.37 -17.59
N GLU A 128 -7.04 39.43 -17.29
CA GLU A 128 -6.23 39.50 -16.07
C GLU A 128 -7.14 39.63 -14.86
N TYR A 129 -8.19 40.44 -14.96
CA TYR A 129 -9.22 40.55 -13.93
C TYR A 129 -9.90 39.19 -13.65
N ASN A 130 -10.28 38.47 -14.70
CA ASN A 130 -10.91 37.16 -14.59
C ASN A 130 -9.98 36.12 -13.98
N LEU A 131 -8.69 36.16 -14.32
CA LEU A 131 -7.68 35.31 -13.70
C LEU A 131 -7.62 35.56 -12.19
N GLU A 132 -7.53 36.81 -11.76
CA GLU A 132 -7.52 37.17 -10.34
C GLU A 132 -8.83 36.82 -9.62
N LEU A 133 -9.98 37.06 -10.25
CA LEU A 133 -11.29 36.68 -9.70
C LEU A 133 -11.41 35.17 -9.51
N SER A 134 -10.88 34.38 -10.47
CA SER A 134 -10.88 32.92 -10.36
C SER A 134 -10.01 32.43 -9.21
N LYS A 135 -8.86 33.06 -8.93
CA LYS A 135 -8.02 32.75 -7.76
C LYS A 135 -8.73 33.10 -6.46
N LYS A 136 -9.40 34.26 -6.38
CA LYS A 136 -10.19 34.67 -5.20
C LYS A 136 -11.30 33.67 -4.88
N ARG A 137 -11.99 33.15 -5.90
CA ARG A 137 -12.99 32.09 -5.73
C ARG A 137 -12.38 30.81 -5.17
N ALA A 138 -11.22 30.39 -5.68
CA ALA A 138 -10.53 29.21 -5.17
C ALA A 138 -10.08 29.40 -3.71
N HIS A 139 -9.56 30.58 -3.36
CA HIS A 139 -9.22 30.95 -1.98
C HIS A 139 -10.44 30.93 -1.05
N ALA A 140 -11.60 31.44 -1.48
CA ALA A 140 -12.81 31.39 -0.65
C ALA A 140 -13.19 29.94 -0.27
N VAL A 141 -13.00 28.99 -1.20
CA VAL A 141 -13.28 27.57 -0.94
C VAL A 141 -12.18 26.94 -0.06
N GLU A 142 -10.93 27.33 -0.25
CA GLU A 142 -9.82 26.98 0.63
C GLU A 142 -10.11 27.43 2.07
N ASP A 143 -10.49 28.69 2.28
CA ASP A 143 -10.80 29.23 3.61
C ASP A 143 -11.88 28.42 4.33
N GLU A 144 -12.93 27.99 3.61
CA GLU A 144 -13.98 27.14 4.17
C GLU A 144 -13.46 25.73 4.52
N LEU A 145 -12.59 25.12 3.69
CA LEU A 145 -11.97 23.83 4.02
C LEU A 145 -11.05 23.93 5.24
N LEU A 146 -10.29 25.02 5.36
CA LEU A 146 -9.44 25.30 6.51
C LEU A 146 -10.26 25.52 7.78
N TYR A 147 -11.44 26.16 7.66
CA TYR A 147 -12.40 26.28 8.76
C TYR A 147 -12.87 24.92 9.26
N PHE A 148 -13.03 23.93 8.37
CA PHE A 148 -13.29 22.54 8.72
C PHE A 148 -12.02 21.72 9.05
N GLU A 149 -10.95 22.39 9.48
CA GLU A 149 -9.71 21.80 10.00
C GLU A 149 -8.90 20.97 8.99
N VAL A 150 -9.10 21.18 7.67
CA VAL A 150 -8.22 20.58 6.66
C VAL A 150 -6.82 21.23 6.73
N ASP A 151 -5.77 20.41 6.81
CA ASP A 151 -4.38 20.90 6.84
C ASP A 151 -4.09 21.75 5.58
N PRO A 152 -3.67 23.02 5.73
CA PRO A 152 -3.33 23.89 4.60
C PRO A 152 -2.31 23.29 3.62
N LYS A 153 -1.42 22.41 4.09
CA LYS A 153 -0.42 21.74 3.23
C LYS A 153 -1.04 20.76 2.23
N ARG A 154 -2.27 20.31 2.48
CA ARG A 154 -3.02 19.39 1.63
C ARG A 154 -3.90 20.11 0.62
N VAL A 155 -3.97 21.43 0.68
CA VAL A 155 -4.76 22.27 -0.21
C VAL A 155 -3.84 23.00 -1.17
N THR A 156 -4.19 23.02 -2.45
CA THR A 156 -3.50 23.82 -3.46
C THR A 156 -4.54 24.47 -4.35
N ILE A 157 -4.33 25.72 -4.72
CA ILE A 157 -5.25 26.45 -5.59
C ILE A 157 -4.64 26.69 -6.97
N VAL A 158 -5.50 26.74 -7.98
CA VAL A 158 -5.15 27.14 -9.35
C VAL A 158 -6.29 28.02 -9.89
N GLY A 159 -5.97 29.23 -10.33
CA GLY A 159 -6.91 30.08 -11.07
C GLY A 159 -6.70 29.94 -12.56
N TYR A 160 -7.77 29.62 -13.30
CA TYR A 160 -7.73 29.51 -14.77
C TYR A 160 -8.32 30.71 -15.49
N GLY A 161 -8.96 31.65 -14.79
CA GLY A 161 -9.72 32.73 -15.43
C GLY A 161 -10.75 32.17 -16.42
N GLU A 162 -10.87 32.77 -17.60
CA GLU A 162 -11.72 32.27 -18.69
C GLU A 162 -11.04 31.25 -19.63
N SER A 163 -9.78 30.86 -19.38
CA SER A 163 -9.02 30.01 -20.32
C SER A 163 -9.59 28.59 -20.50
N ARG A 164 -10.50 28.16 -19.61
CA ARG A 164 -11.09 26.81 -19.57
C ARG A 164 -12.61 26.87 -19.32
N LEU A 165 -13.34 27.27 -20.36
CA LEU A 165 -14.79 27.33 -20.34
C LEU A 165 -15.41 25.91 -20.32
N GLU A 166 -16.47 25.74 -19.54
CA GLU A 166 -17.33 24.55 -19.60
C GLU A 166 -18.41 24.73 -20.67
N ALA A 167 -18.91 25.95 -20.83
CA ALA A 167 -19.89 26.32 -21.83
C ALA A 167 -19.36 27.47 -22.71
N GLU A 168 -19.35 27.29 -24.02
CA GLU A 168 -18.84 28.30 -24.96
C GLU A 168 -19.88 29.35 -25.39
N GLY A 169 -21.17 29.13 -25.05
CA GLY A 169 -22.26 30.04 -25.38
C GLY A 169 -22.06 31.45 -24.80
N ASP A 170 -22.82 32.41 -25.32
CA ASP A 170 -22.75 33.82 -24.90
C ASP A 170 -24.00 34.29 -24.14
N ASP A 171 -24.81 33.34 -23.67
CA ASP A 171 -25.98 33.58 -22.85
C ASP A 171 -25.65 33.51 -21.35
N GLU A 172 -26.53 34.05 -20.50
CA GLU A 172 -26.32 34.07 -19.04
C GLU A 172 -26.16 32.66 -18.44
N THR A 173 -26.77 31.63 -19.02
CA THR A 173 -26.62 30.25 -18.52
C THR A 173 -25.19 29.77 -18.74
N SER A 174 -24.65 29.99 -19.95
CA SER A 174 -23.25 29.66 -20.26
C SER A 174 -22.29 30.41 -19.34
N HIS A 175 -22.53 31.70 -19.11
CA HIS A 175 -21.72 32.49 -18.18
C HIS A 175 -21.80 31.97 -16.75
N ALA A 176 -22.98 31.58 -16.27
CA ALA A 176 -23.17 31.01 -14.94
C ALA A 176 -22.43 29.68 -14.75
N LEU A 177 -22.44 28.79 -15.75
CA LEU A 177 -21.71 27.52 -15.71
C LEU A 177 -20.18 27.73 -15.69
N ASN A 178 -19.70 28.82 -16.29
CA ASN A 178 -18.27 29.15 -16.31
C ASN A 178 -17.78 29.78 -15.01
N ARG A 179 -18.64 30.49 -14.28
CA ARG A 179 -18.33 31.06 -12.96
C ARG A 179 -18.39 29.96 -11.90
N ARG A 180 -17.32 29.16 -11.81
CA ARG A 180 -17.28 28.00 -10.92
C ARG A 180 -15.94 27.79 -10.23
N VAL A 181 -15.96 26.98 -9.19
CA VAL A 181 -14.80 26.29 -8.63
C VAL A 181 -15.06 24.80 -8.68
N THR A 182 -14.05 24.03 -9.09
CA THR A 182 -14.12 22.56 -9.10
C THR A 182 -12.92 21.94 -8.40
N ALA A 183 -13.13 20.78 -7.80
CA ALA A 183 -12.06 19.92 -7.31
C ALA A 183 -12.49 18.45 -7.40
N THR A 184 -11.53 17.56 -7.60
CA THR A 184 -11.74 16.11 -7.53
C THR A 184 -10.69 15.53 -6.61
N VAL A 185 -11.11 14.70 -5.67
CA VAL A 185 -10.22 14.04 -4.71
C VAL A 185 -10.47 12.54 -4.79
N VAL A 186 -9.38 11.77 -4.81
CA VAL A 186 -9.39 10.31 -4.70
C VAL A 186 -8.81 9.94 -3.34
N GLY A 187 -9.59 9.19 -2.57
CA GLY A 187 -9.19 8.62 -1.29
C GLY A 187 -8.84 7.15 -1.48
N LEU A 188 -7.69 6.74 -0.98
CA LEU A 188 -7.22 5.36 -1.02
C LEU A 188 -7.22 4.78 0.39
N THR A 189 -7.73 3.58 0.56
CA THR A 189 -7.60 2.81 1.80
C THR A 189 -7.16 1.40 1.47
N GLU A 190 -6.13 0.94 2.19
CA GLU A 190 -5.72 -0.46 2.15
C GLU A 190 -6.61 -1.25 3.09
N LYS A 191 -7.22 -2.31 2.56
CA LYS A 191 -8.04 -3.24 3.32
C LYS A 191 -7.45 -4.62 3.20
N VAL A 192 -7.12 -5.21 4.35
CA VAL A 192 -6.65 -6.59 4.42
C VAL A 192 -7.78 -7.52 4.00
N ILE A 193 -7.44 -8.48 3.14
CA ILE A 193 -8.38 -9.50 2.68
C ILE A 193 -8.55 -10.49 3.83
N ASP A 194 -9.78 -10.65 4.31
CA ASP A 194 -10.09 -11.66 5.31
C ASP A 194 -10.03 -13.07 4.70
N GLU A 195 -9.65 -14.05 5.53
CA GLU A 195 -9.69 -15.45 5.17
C GLU A 195 -11.12 -15.91 4.84
N TRP A 196 -11.23 -16.89 3.95
CA TRP A 196 -12.55 -17.44 3.62
C TRP A 196 -13.09 -18.25 4.81
N THR A 197 -14.32 -17.96 5.21
CA THR A 197 -15.07 -18.72 6.20
C THR A 197 -16.42 -19.15 5.62
N ILE A 198 -17.11 -20.08 6.30
CA ILE A 198 -18.48 -20.47 5.94
C ILE A 198 -19.49 -19.31 5.99
N PHE A 199 -19.12 -18.17 6.61
CA PHE A 199 -19.92 -16.97 6.70
C PHE A 199 -19.53 -15.90 5.65
N THR A 200 -18.47 -16.13 4.88
CA THR A 200 -18.00 -15.20 3.84
C THR A 200 -18.99 -15.17 2.67
N ILE A 201 -19.50 -13.97 2.36
CA ILE A 201 -20.43 -13.75 1.25
C ILE A 201 -19.61 -13.53 -0.02
N ILE A 202 -19.75 -14.44 -1.00
CA ILE A 202 -19.15 -14.28 -2.33
C ILE A 202 -20.12 -13.44 -3.16
N GLU A 203 -19.78 -12.19 -3.45
CA GLU A 203 -20.54 -11.38 -4.40
C GLU A 203 -20.50 -12.05 -5.79
N LYS A 204 -21.66 -12.10 -6.46
CA LYS A 204 -21.86 -12.82 -7.73
C LYS A 204 -21.61 -11.94 -8.95
#